data_AF-A0A6P6WYI1-F1
#
_entry.id   AF-A0A6P6WYI1-F1
#
_cell.length_a   1.000
_cell.length_b   1.000
_cell.length_c   1.000
_cell.angle_alpha   90.00
_cell.angle_beta   90.00
_cell.angle_gamma   90.00
#
_symmetry.space_group_name_H-M   'P 1'
#
loop_
_entity.id
_entity.type
_entity.pdbx_description
1 polymer ?
#
loop_
_entity_poly.entity_id
_entity_poly.type
_entity_poly.pdbx_seq_one_letter_code
_entity_poly.pdbx_strand_id
1 'polypeptide(L)'
;MALSSANAFNSLVLMHSLYIILILLPSSFASNKWEIPQSDVNLLEFPLNLEYLEAEFFLWGSLGYGLDKIAPELTGNGPEPIGAKIAKLGPFVKDVVAQFAFQEVGHVRAIKNTVHGFPRPLLNISSESFATVINSAFGRTLKPPFDPYANDINYLIASYVIPYVGLTGYVGANPNLQSPAAKRLVAGLLGVESGQDAVIRALLFEQAYVKVKPYGITVAEFTDRISNLRNELGHAGLKDEGIVVKPSEGAEGRISGNVLAGDKDSLSFGRTPEEILRIVYGSGNESKPGGFYPKGAEGRIARSHLRLNEA
;
A
#
# COMPACT_ATOMS: atom_id res chain seq x y z
N MET A 1 65.91 20.16 -26.04
CA MET A 1 65.21 20.80 -24.89
C MET A 1 63.97 21.53 -25.41
N ALA A 2 62.84 20.85 -25.61
CA ALA A 2 61.57 21.52 -25.98
C ALA A 2 60.33 20.60 -25.85
N LEU A 3 60.30 19.65 -24.90
CA LEU A 3 59.19 18.70 -24.75
C LEU A 3 58.65 18.55 -23.32
N SER A 4 59.18 19.26 -22.33
CA SER A 4 58.71 19.14 -20.93
C SER A 4 57.79 20.27 -20.46
N SER A 5 57.61 21.35 -21.22
CA SER A 5 56.82 22.52 -20.80
C SER A 5 55.34 22.43 -21.17
N ALA A 6 54.97 21.70 -22.23
CA ALA A 6 53.58 21.59 -22.68
C ALA A 6 52.71 20.69 -21.76
N ASN A 7 53.28 19.61 -21.22
CA ASN A 7 52.55 18.69 -20.35
C ASN A 7 52.27 19.28 -18.96
N ALA A 8 53.16 20.14 -18.45
CA ALA A 8 52.96 20.83 -17.18
C ALA A 8 51.85 21.91 -17.26
N PHE A 9 51.75 22.61 -18.39
CA PHE A 9 50.70 23.61 -18.63
C PHE A 9 49.31 22.98 -18.72
N ASN A 10 49.18 21.85 -19.43
CA ASN A 10 47.91 21.13 -19.53
C ASN A 10 47.47 20.52 -18.19
N SER A 11 48.40 20.04 -17.36
CA SER A 11 48.10 19.54 -16.02
C SER A 11 47.63 20.64 -15.07
N LEU A 12 48.22 21.84 -15.14
CA LEU A 12 47.84 22.98 -14.30
C LEU A 12 46.45 23.53 -14.66
N VAL A 13 46.13 23.59 -15.97
CA VAL A 13 44.80 23.98 -16.46
C VAL A 13 43.74 22.94 -16.11
N LEU A 14 44.06 21.64 -16.14
CA LEU A 14 43.15 20.58 -15.71
C LEU A 14 42.88 20.64 -14.19
N MET A 15 43.91 20.90 -13.38
CA MET A 15 43.75 21.04 -11.93
C MET A 15 42.95 22.30 -11.56
N HIS A 16 43.18 23.44 -12.23
CA HIS A 16 42.41 24.65 -11.99
C HIS A 16 40.95 24.51 -12.44
N SER A 17 40.69 23.82 -13.56
CA SER A 17 39.33 23.55 -14.01
C SER A 17 38.61 22.55 -13.10
N LEU A 18 39.28 21.51 -12.59
CA LEU A 18 38.72 20.64 -11.55
C LEU A 18 38.44 21.41 -10.24
N TYR A 19 39.34 22.31 -9.83
CA TYR A 19 39.20 23.11 -8.62
C TYR A 19 38.04 24.12 -8.74
N ILE A 20 37.88 24.75 -9.91
CA ILE A 20 36.74 25.62 -10.22
C ILE A 20 35.42 24.82 -10.23
N ILE A 21 35.42 23.59 -10.78
CA ILE A 21 34.24 22.70 -10.70
C ILE A 21 33.94 22.32 -9.24
N LEU A 22 34.96 22.07 -8.41
CA LEU A 22 34.79 21.79 -6.98
C LEU A 22 34.34 23.00 -6.15
N ILE A 23 34.64 24.23 -6.57
CA ILE A 23 34.16 25.47 -5.94
C ILE A 23 32.76 25.87 -6.45
N LEU A 24 32.43 25.51 -7.70
CA LEU A 24 31.10 25.70 -8.30
C LEU A 24 30.13 24.56 -7.96
N LEU A 25 30.61 23.45 -7.42
CA LEU A 25 29.75 22.48 -6.75
C LEU A 25 29.10 23.23 -5.58
N PRO A 26 27.77 23.34 -5.55
CA PRO A 26 27.10 23.98 -4.43
C PRO A 26 27.56 23.31 -3.13
N SER A 27 28.06 24.10 -2.19
CA SER A 27 28.33 23.66 -0.81
C SER A 27 27.05 23.23 -0.05
N SER A 28 25.94 22.98 -0.75
CA SER A 28 24.63 22.63 -0.20
C SER A 28 24.46 21.14 0.12
N PHE A 29 25.57 20.40 0.34
CA PHE A 29 25.55 19.19 1.16
C PHE A 29 25.70 19.50 2.66
N ALA A 30 25.63 20.77 3.06
CA ALA A 30 25.15 21.11 4.39
C ALA A 30 23.67 20.71 4.48
N SER A 31 23.33 19.99 5.56
CA SER A 31 21.99 19.60 5.98
C SER A 31 21.04 20.82 6.06
N ASN A 32 20.61 21.34 4.93
CA ASN A 32 19.34 22.03 4.86
C ASN A 32 18.32 20.92 5.08
N LYS A 33 17.67 20.89 6.25
CA LYS A 33 16.33 20.31 6.32
C LYS A 33 15.49 21.18 5.40
N TRP A 34 15.43 20.81 4.11
CA TRP A 34 14.43 21.37 3.23
C TRP A 34 13.11 21.01 3.89
N GLU A 35 12.42 22.02 4.40
CA GLU A 35 11.12 21.84 5.00
C GLU A 35 10.24 21.15 3.96
N ILE A 36 9.70 19.98 4.31
CA ILE A 36 8.86 19.21 3.40
C ILE A 36 7.64 20.09 3.11
N PRO A 37 7.35 20.43 1.83
CA PRO A 37 6.23 21.29 1.51
C PRO A 37 4.93 20.71 2.07
N GLN A 38 4.02 21.57 2.54
CA GLN A 38 2.77 21.08 3.14
C GLN A 38 1.96 20.18 2.19
N SER A 39 2.07 20.37 0.87
CA SER A 39 1.48 19.46 -0.12
C SER A 39 2.02 18.04 0.01
N ASP A 40 3.34 17.89 0.15
CA ASP A 40 4.00 16.59 0.35
C ASP A 40 3.63 16.02 1.71
N VAL A 41 3.59 16.84 2.77
CA VAL A 41 3.13 16.40 4.10
C VAL A 41 1.75 15.77 4.01
N ASN A 42 0.79 16.45 3.36
CA ASN A 42 -0.57 15.91 3.22
C ASN A 42 -0.59 14.59 2.44
N LEU A 43 0.25 14.45 1.41
CA LEU A 43 0.35 13.23 0.60
C LEU A 43 1.06 12.09 1.33
N LEU A 44 2.01 12.38 2.22
CA LEU A 44 2.69 11.39 3.06
C LEU A 44 1.83 10.94 4.26
N GLU A 45 1.00 11.83 4.79
CA GLU A 45 0.07 11.49 5.87
C GLU A 45 -1.11 10.63 5.39
N PHE A 46 -1.55 10.79 4.14
CA PHE A 46 -2.67 9.99 3.62
C PHE A 46 -2.44 8.46 3.71
N PRO A 47 -1.33 7.88 3.19
CA PRO A 47 -1.10 6.44 3.24
C PRO A 47 -0.92 5.90 4.66
N LEU A 48 -0.58 6.74 5.65
CA LEU A 48 -0.50 6.32 7.06
C LEU A 48 -1.78 5.65 7.56
N ASN A 49 -2.95 5.97 6.97
CA ASN A 49 -4.18 5.24 7.22
C ASN A 49 -4.05 3.74 6.87
N LEU A 50 -3.59 3.45 5.65
CA LEU A 50 -3.43 2.10 5.13
C LEU A 50 -2.33 1.35 5.90
N GLU A 51 -1.22 2.02 6.21
CA GLU A 51 -0.16 1.43 7.03
C GLU A 51 -0.67 0.96 8.41
N TYR A 52 -1.55 1.74 9.05
CA TYR A 52 -2.19 1.29 10.29
C TYR A 52 -3.12 0.09 10.07
N LEU A 53 -3.91 0.11 8.98
CA LEU A 53 -4.82 -0.98 8.65
C LEU A 53 -4.06 -2.30 8.42
N GLU A 54 -2.98 -2.24 7.67
CA GLU A 54 -2.13 -3.38 7.32
C GLU A 54 -1.34 -3.87 8.52
N ALA A 55 -0.71 -2.97 9.29
CA ALA A 55 -0.03 -3.31 10.53
C ALA A 55 -0.95 -4.05 11.49
N GLU A 56 -2.15 -3.51 11.76
CA GLU A 56 -3.10 -4.16 12.66
C GLU A 56 -3.54 -5.51 12.11
N PHE A 57 -3.92 -5.60 10.83
CA PHE A 57 -4.44 -6.84 10.27
C PHE A 57 -3.39 -7.96 10.28
N PHE A 58 -2.15 -7.68 9.88
CA PHE A 58 -1.07 -8.66 9.85
C PHE A 58 -0.55 -9.02 11.23
N LEU A 59 -0.43 -8.06 12.15
CA LEU A 59 -0.03 -8.32 13.54
C LEU A 59 -1.05 -9.22 14.25
N TRP A 60 -2.34 -8.89 14.15
CA TRP A 60 -3.38 -9.72 14.75
C TRP A 60 -3.44 -11.09 14.11
N GLY A 61 -3.43 -11.17 12.77
CA GLY A 61 -3.51 -12.44 12.06
C GLY A 61 -2.38 -13.41 12.41
N SER A 62 -1.15 -12.92 12.52
CA SER A 62 0.03 -13.77 12.79
C SER A 62 0.35 -13.96 14.28
N LEU A 63 0.21 -12.92 15.11
CA LEU A 63 0.67 -12.92 16.51
C LEU A 63 -0.48 -12.91 17.53
N GLY A 64 -1.67 -12.47 17.14
CA GLY A 64 -2.84 -12.37 18.01
C GLY A 64 -2.85 -11.14 18.92
N TYR A 65 -2.12 -10.08 18.55
CA TYR A 65 -2.15 -8.77 19.21
C TYR A 65 -1.61 -7.70 18.25
N GLY A 66 -2.02 -6.44 18.44
CA GLY A 66 -1.72 -5.33 17.53
C GLY A 66 -0.58 -4.39 17.96
N LEU A 67 -0.59 -3.17 17.44
CA LEU A 67 0.44 -2.16 17.71
C LEU A 67 0.54 -1.78 19.18
N ASP A 68 -0.56 -1.84 19.95
CA ASP A 68 -0.57 -1.50 21.38
C ASP A 68 0.40 -2.36 22.21
N LYS A 69 0.76 -3.54 21.71
CA LYS A 69 1.76 -4.41 22.34
C LYS A 69 3.13 -4.38 21.63
N ILE A 70 3.17 -4.23 20.30
CA ILE A 70 4.42 -4.26 19.54
C ILE A 70 5.16 -2.92 19.57
N ALA A 71 4.44 -1.82 19.39
CA ALA A 71 4.99 -0.47 19.25
C ALA A 71 3.92 0.57 19.69
N PRO A 72 3.54 0.60 20.97
CA PRO A 72 2.46 1.46 21.48
C PRO A 72 2.68 2.94 21.19
N GLU A 73 3.94 3.39 21.12
CA GLU A 73 4.30 4.76 20.76
C GLU A 73 3.83 5.15 19.34
N LEU A 74 3.72 4.17 18.44
CA LEU A 74 3.28 4.41 17.08
C LEU A 74 1.77 4.56 16.97
N THR A 75 0.96 4.12 17.94
CA THR A 75 -0.51 4.29 17.86
C THR A 75 -0.93 5.74 18.07
N GLY A 76 -0.10 6.56 18.74
CA GLY A 76 -0.47 7.92 19.13
C GLY A 76 -1.68 7.97 20.07
N ASN A 77 -1.91 6.91 20.86
CA ASN A 77 -3.11 6.69 21.68
C ASN A 77 -4.42 6.58 20.88
N GLY A 78 -4.34 6.22 19.59
CA GLY A 78 -5.52 5.89 18.79
C GLY A 78 -6.22 4.61 19.29
N PRO A 79 -7.54 4.46 19.09
CA PRO A 79 -8.30 3.32 19.60
C PRO A 79 -7.88 2.00 18.97
N GLU A 80 -8.02 0.90 19.73
CA GLU A 80 -7.79 -0.47 19.23
C GLU A 80 -8.76 -0.83 18.08
N PRO A 81 -8.34 -1.70 17.14
CA PRO A 81 -9.19 -2.13 16.04
C PRO A 81 -10.36 -3.00 16.51
N ILE A 82 -11.50 -2.89 15.83
CA ILE A 82 -12.69 -3.71 16.07
C ILE A 82 -12.51 -5.08 15.43
N GLY A 83 -12.79 -6.12 16.20
CA GLY A 83 -13.00 -7.49 15.71
C GLY A 83 -11.74 -8.20 15.20
N ALA A 84 -10.57 -7.65 15.51
CA ALA A 84 -9.28 -8.26 15.23
C ALA A 84 -9.13 -9.61 15.95
N LYS A 85 -8.55 -10.61 15.26
CA LYS A 85 -8.39 -11.97 15.79
C LYS A 85 -7.09 -12.59 15.29
N ILE A 86 -6.58 -13.55 16.04
CA ILE A 86 -5.54 -14.46 15.51
C ILE A 86 -6.13 -15.36 14.42
N ALA A 87 -5.41 -15.47 13.29
CA ALA A 87 -5.80 -16.34 12.20
C ALA A 87 -5.28 -17.77 12.40
N LYS A 88 -6.02 -18.74 11.89
CA LYS A 88 -5.60 -20.16 11.89
C LYS A 88 -4.65 -20.43 10.73
N LEU A 89 -3.42 -19.93 10.84
CA LEU A 89 -2.42 -20.04 9.79
C LEU A 89 -1.52 -21.26 9.95
N GLY A 90 -1.19 -21.90 8.82
CA GLY A 90 -0.11 -22.88 8.74
C GLY A 90 1.26 -22.23 8.99
N PRO A 91 2.29 -22.99 9.39
CA PRO A 91 3.57 -22.43 9.82
C PRO A 91 4.22 -21.48 8.80
N PHE A 92 4.17 -21.84 7.51
CA PHE A 92 4.75 -21.03 6.44
C PHE A 92 4.01 -19.71 6.25
N VAL A 93 2.68 -19.75 6.06
CA VAL A 93 1.89 -18.53 5.85
C VAL A 93 1.93 -17.64 7.10
N LYS A 94 1.90 -18.23 8.30
CA LYS A 94 2.06 -17.49 9.55
C LYS A 94 3.37 -16.72 9.60
N ASP A 95 4.48 -17.34 9.21
CA ASP A 95 5.80 -16.70 9.18
C ASP A 95 5.84 -15.55 8.16
N VAL A 96 5.35 -15.78 6.93
CA VAL A 96 5.25 -14.74 5.90
C VAL A 96 4.42 -13.54 6.39
N VAL A 97 3.24 -13.80 6.96
CA VAL A 97 2.37 -12.73 7.49
C VAL A 97 3.02 -12.01 8.67
N ALA A 98 3.79 -12.70 9.52
CA ALA A 98 4.54 -12.06 10.59
C ALA A 98 5.64 -11.12 10.04
N GLN A 99 6.32 -11.50 8.96
CA GLN A 99 7.29 -10.63 8.29
C GLN A 99 6.62 -9.34 7.79
N PHE A 100 5.48 -9.46 7.11
CA PHE A 100 4.69 -8.30 6.67
C PHE A 100 4.30 -7.43 7.85
N ALA A 101 3.77 -8.04 8.92
CA ALA A 101 3.37 -7.31 10.12
C ALA A 101 4.50 -6.42 10.67
N PHE A 102 5.73 -6.92 10.76
CA PHE A 102 6.87 -6.14 11.22
C PHE A 102 7.34 -5.09 10.20
N GLN A 103 7.18 -5.35 8.91
CA GLN A 103 7.45 -4.36 7.85
C GLN A 103 6.47 -3.19 7.96
N GLU A 104 5.18 -3.44 8.18
CA GLU A 104 4.17 -2.37 8.36
C GLU A 104 4.43 -1.52 9.61
N VAL A 105 4.86 -2.14 10.73
CA VAL A 105 5.32 -1.36 11.89
C VAL A 105 6.49 -0.44 11.50
N GLY A 106 7.37 -0.93 10.63
CA GLY A 106 8.44 -0.14 10.00
C GLY A 106 7.92 1.01 9.15
N HIS A 107 6.91 0.78 8.31
CA HIS A 107 6.30 1.80 7.44
C HIS A 107 5.63 2.92 8.25
N VAL A 108 4.78 2.56 9.23
CA VAL A 108 4.18 3.51 10.17
C VAL A 108 5.26 4.39 10.82
N ARG A 109 6.34 3.76 11.31
CA ARG A 109 7.46 4.49 11.92
C ARG A 109 8.19 5.39 10.91
N ALA A 110 8.42 4.93 9.70
CA ALA A 110 9.12 5.70 8.66
C ALA A 110 8.35 6.97 8.27
N ILE A 111 7.03 6.87 8.12
CA ILE A 111 6.17 8.03 7.86
C ILE A 111 6.18 8.98 9.05
N LYS A 112 5.96 8.49 10.28
CA LYS A 112 5.91 9.34 11.49
C LYS A 112 7.26 9.96 11.88
N ASN A 113 8.38 9.41 11.40
CA ASN A 113 9.69 10.04 11.53
C ASN A 113 9.93 11.16 10.50
N THR A 114 9.14 11.19 9.43
CA THR A 114 9.29 12.14 8.32
C THR A 114 8.29 13.29 8.42
N VAL A 115 7.06 13.00 8.83
CA VAL A 115 5.96 13.97 9.04
C VAL A 115 5.32 13.75 10.40
N HIS A 116 4.54 14.73 10.88
CA HIS A 116 3.88 14.62 12.19
C HIS A 116 2.92 13.42 12.26
N GLY A 117 2.13 13.21 11.20
CA GLY A 117 1.16 12.13 11.15
C GLY A 117 -0.01 12.36 12.11
N PHE A 118 -0.72 11.28 12.42
CA PHE A 118 -1.87 11.29 13.32
C PHE A 118 -1.96 9.99 14.14
N PRO A 119 -2.72 10.00 15.24
CA PRO A 119 -3.08 8.79 15.96
C PRO A 119 -3.81 7.78 15.08
N ARG A 120 -3.60 6.48 15.31
CA ARG A 120 -4.28 5.39 14.61
C ARG A 120 -5.80 5.65 14.53
N PRO A 121 -6.43 5.65 13.35
CA PRO A 121 -7.89 5.78 13.25
C PRO A 121 -8.58 4.54 13.84
N LEU A 122 -9.88 4.64 14.13
CA LEU A 122 -10.66 3.45 14.49
C LEU A 122 -10.82 2.57 13.24
N LEU A 123 -10.22 1.38 13.30
CA LEU A 123 -10.27 0.39 12.22
C LEU A 123 -11.31 -0.70 12.52
N ASN A 124 -11.92 -1.26 11.48
CA ASN A 124 -12.81 -2.41 11.59
C ASN A 124 -12.33 -3.56 10.70
N ILE A 125 -11.54 -4.45 11.31
CA ILE A 125 -10.98 -5.65 10.68
C ILE A 125 -11.71 -6.92 11.14
N SER A 126 -12.99 -6.79 11.51
CA SER A 126 -13.82 -7.92 11.92
C SER A 126 -14.15 -8.85 10.75
N SER A 127 -14.47 -10.13 11.05
CA SER A 127 -14.93 -11.08 10.04
C SER A 127 -16.18 -10.57 9.29
N GLU A 128 -17.06 -9.83 9.97
CA GLU A 128 -18.27 -9.24 9.37
C GLU A 128 -17.94 -8.12 8.37
N SER A 129 -16.90 -7.32 8.64
CA SER A 129 -16.41 -6.29 7.72
C SER A 129 -15.91 -6.92 6.42
N PHE A 130 -15.03 -7.92 6.51
CA PHE A 130 -14.55 -8.65 5.34
C PHE A 130 -15.67 -9.42 4.63
N ALA A 131 -16.60 -10.05 5.36
CA ALA A 131 -17.76 -10.69 4.76
C ALA A 131 -18.61 -9.72 3.95
N THR A 132 -18.74 -8.47 4.41
CA THR A 132 -19.47 -7.41 3.69
C THR A 132 -18.78 -7.07 2.38
N VAL A 133 -17.46 -6.87 2.39
CA VAL A 133 -16.67 -6.63 1.17
C VAL A 133 -16.82 -7.77 0.17
N ILE A 134 -16.67 -9.02 0.64
CA ILE A 134 -16.79 -10.20 -0.22
C ILE A 134 -18.22 -10.32 -0.77
N ASN A 135 -19.25 -10.09 0.04
CA ASN A 135 -20.63 -10.14 -0.45
C ASN A 135 -20.89 -9.10 -1.55
N SER A 136 -20.35 -7.89 -1.40
CA SER A 136 -20.41 -6.86 -2.44
C SER A 136 -19.70 -7.30 -3.72
N ALA A 137 -18.50 -7.88 -3.60
CA ALA A 137 -17.74 -8.38 -4.75
C ALA A 137 -18.47 -9.47 -5.55
N PHE A 138 -19.26 -10.30 -4.85
CA PHE A 138 -20.07 -11.35 -5.48
C PHE A 138 -21.48 -10.90 -5.85
N GLY A 139 -21.92 -9.70 -5.45
CA GLY A 139 -23.30 -9.23 -5.60
C GLY A 139 -24.33 -10.09 -4.85
N ARG A 140 -23.90 -10.89 -3.86
CA ARG A 140 -24.76 -11.79 -3.08
C ARG A 140 -24.13 -12.16 -1.74
N THR A 141 -24.97 -12.52 -0.78
CA THR A 141 -24.50 -13.04 0.51
C THR A 141 -23.95 -14.47 0.38
N LEU A 142 -22.69 -14.68 0.75
CA LEU A 142 -22.12 -16.02 0.91
C LEU A 142 -22.59 -16.67 2.21
N LYS A 143 -22.82 -17.99 2.17
CA LYS A 143 -23.21 -18.79 3.34
C LYS A 143 -22.24 -19.97 3.49
N PRO A 144 -21.54 -20.11 4.64
CA PRO A 144 -21.49 -19.17 5.78
C PRO A 144 -20.81 -17.85 5.40
N PRO A 145 -20.91 -16.77 6.20
CA PRO A 145 -20.18 -15.52 5.96
C PRO A 145 -18.68 -15.78 5.76
N PHE A 146 -18.03 -14.99 4.89
CA PHE A 146 -16.58 -15.10 4.70
C PHE A 146 -15.84 -14.68 5.97
N ASP A 147 -15.01 -15.58 6.49
CA ASP A 147 -14.19 -15.32 7.66
C ASP A 147 -12.71 -15.25 7.25
N PRO A 148 -12.05 -14.09 7.36
CA PRO A 148 -10.64 -13.93 6.98
C PRO A 148 -9.70 -14.73 7.88
N TYR A 149 -10.10 -15.03 9.13
CA TYR A 149 -9.24 -15.68 10.12
C TYR A 149 -9.31 -17.22 10.08
N ALA A 150 -10.09 -17.79 9.17
CA ALA A 150 -10.46 -19.20 9.20
C ALA A 150 -9.34 -20.18 8.83
N ASN A 151 -8.47 -19.81 7.88
CA ASN A 151 -7.36 -20.61 7.36
C ASN A 151 -6.45 -19.77 6.43
N ASP A 152 -5.36 -20.37 5.94
CA ASP A 152 -4.40 -19.75 5.01
C ASP A 152 -5.05 -19.11 3.77
N ILE A 153 -5.90 -19.83 3.03
CA ILE A 153 -6.51 -19.34 1.78
C ILE A 153 -7.42 -18.15 2.08
N ASN A 154 -8.26 -18.25 3.11
CA ASN A 154 -9.15 -17.17 3.51
C ASN A 154 -8.36 -15.93 3.91
N TYR A 155 -7.27 -16.10 4.65
CA TYR A 155 -6.45 -14.99 5.10
C TYR A 155 -5.68 -14.34 3.96
N LEU A 156 -5.15 -15.12 3.00
CA LEU A 156 -4.50 -14.60 1.80
C LEU A 156 -5.49 -13.87 0.88
N ILE A 157 -6.72 -14.38 0.71
CA ILE A 157 -7.78 -13.68 -0.03
C ILE A 157 -8.17 -12.37 0.66
N ALA A 158 -8.27 -12.38 1.99
CA ALA A 158 -8.54 -11.17 2.75
C ALA A 158 -7.38 -10.15 2.65
N SER A 159 -6.15 -10.64 2.70
CA SER A 159 -4.95 -9.84 2.49
C SER A 159 -4.97 -9.22 1.11
N TYR A 160 -5.32 -9.95 0.05
CA TYR A 160 -5.43 -9.41 -1.31
C TYR A 160 -6.35 -8.18 -1.46
N VAL A 161 -7.31 -7.98 -0.54
CA VAL A 161 -8.18 -6.79 -0.53
C VAL A 161 -7.41 -5.49 -0.23
N ILE A 162 -6.36 -5.54 0.60
CA ILE A 162 -5.79 -4.35 1.27
C ILE A 162 -4.49 -3.82 0.61
N PRO A 163 -3.33 -4.53 0.59
CA PRO A 163 -2.02 -3.97 0.22
C PRO A 163 -1.94 -3.41 -1.20
N TYR A 164 -2.67 -4.02 -2.14
CA TYR A 164 -2.74 -3.51 -3.50
C TYR A 164 -3.36 -2.09 -3.57
N VAL A 165 -4.22 -1.73 -2.61
CA VAL A 165 -4.75 -0.36 -2.51
C VAL A 165 -3.67 0.59 -1.96
N GLY A 166 -2.84 0.13 -1.02
CA GLY A 166 -1.66 0.84 -0.49
C GLY A 166 -0.66 1.22 -1.56
N LEU A 167 -0.13 0.22 -2.27
CA LEU A 167 0.89 0.44 -3.30
C LEU A 167 0.39 1.35 -4.43
N THR A 168 -0.87 1.19 -4.87
CA THR A 168 -1.42 2.03 -5.95
C THR A 168 -1.63 3.47 -5.50
N GLY A 169 -1.78 3.72 -4.19
CA GLY A 169 -1.72 5.06 -3.61
C GLY A 169 -0.34 5.69 -3.70
N TYR A 170 0.73 4.94 -3.43
CA TYR A 170 2.10 5.44 -3.60
C TYR A 170 2.43 5.78 -5.06
N VAL A 171 2.01 4.93 -6.01
CA VAL A 171 2.13 5.23 -7.45
C VAL A 171 1.37 6.51 -7.81
N GLY A 172 0.15 6.69 -7.32
CA GLY A 172 -0.68 7.87 -7.57
C GLY A 172 -0.15 9.16 -6.91
N ALA A 173 0.52 9.05 -5.76
CA ALA A 173 1.12 10.19 -5.07
C ALA A 173 2.41 10.68 -5.75
N ASN A 174 3.21 9.77 -6.31
CA ASN A 174 4.56 10.06 -6.86
C ASN A 174 4.65 11.29 -7.79
N PRO A 175 3.77 11.46 -8.79
CA PRO A 175 3.85 12.62 -9.69
C PRO A 175 3.63 13.97 -8.99
N ASN A 176 3.00 13.98 -7.82
CA ASN A 176 2.61 15.19 -7.10
C ASN A 176 3.64 15.62 -6.04
N LEU A 177 4.57 14.73 -5.67
CA LEU A 177 5.61 15.01 -4.68
C LEU A 177 6.65 15.99 -5.22
N GLN A 178 7.06 16.95 -4.39
CA GLN A 178 8.02 17.98 -4.77
C GLN A 178 9.41 17.73 -4.15
N SER A 179 9.46 17.39 -2.88
CA SER A 179 10.70 17.27 -2.11
C SER A 179 11.44 15.96 -2.38
N PRO A 180 12.78 15.97 -2.46
CA PRO A 180 13.57 14.76 -2.53
C PRO A 180 13.36 13.82 -1.33
N ALA A 181 13.09 14.37 -0.14
CA ALA A 181 12.82 13.60 1.07
C ALA A 181 11.52 12.78 0.93
N ALA A 182 10.42 13.42 0.48
CA ALA A 182 9.16 12.72 0.26
C ALA A 182 9.27 11.68 -0.86
N LYS A 183 9.90 12.02 -1.98
CA LYS A 183 10.15 11.07 -3.09
C LYS A 183 10.95 9.86 -2.64
N ARG A 184 11.99 10.06 -1.83
CA ARG A 184 12.80 8.97 -1.28
C ARG A 184 11.98 8.06 -0.36
N LEU A 185 11.16 8.65 0.52
CA LEU A 185 10.30 7.88 1.41
C LEU A 185 9.29 7.04 0.62
N VAL A 186 8.53 7.68 -0.28
CA VAL A 186 7.49 6.99 -1.07
C VAL A 186 8.10 5.92 -1.97
N ALA A 187 9.24 6.18 -2.62
CA ALA A 187 9.91 5.16 -3.43
C ALA A 187 10.38 3.96 -2.58
N GLY A 188 10.83 4.20 -1.35
CA GLY A 188 11.24 3.14 -0.42
C GLY A 188 10.07 2.28 0.04
N LEU A 189 8.94 2.91 0.40
CA LEU A 189 7.71 2.22 0.81
C LEU A 189 7.13 1.42 -0.36
N LEU A 190 6.96 2.06 -1.52
CA LEU A 190 6.45 1.42 -2.75
C LEU A 190 7.18 0.12 -3.11
N GLY A 191 8.50 0.07 -2.93
CA GLY A 191 9.29 -1.12 -3.23
C GLY A 191 8.95 -2.32 -2.35
N VAL A 192 8.72 -2.10 -1.04
CA VAL A 192 8.38 -3.16 -0.09
C VAL A 192 6.94 -3.60 -0.29
N GLU A 193 6.02 -2.65 -0.38
CA GLU A 193 4.59 -2.86 -0.67
C GLU A 193 4.36 -3.69 -1.94
N SER A 194 5.09 -3.36 -3.01
CA SER A 194 5.03 -4.12 -4.26
C SER A 194 5.51 -5.56 -4.08
N GLY A 195 6.52 -5.78 -3.23
CA GLY A 195 7.00 -7.12 -2.89
C GLY A 195 5.97 -7.92 -2.09
N GLN A 196 5.28 -7.28 -1.15
CA GLN A 196 4.23 -7.92 -0.34
C GLN A 196 3.03 -8.34 -1.20
N ASP A 197 2.54 -7.44 -2.07
CA ASP A 197 1.49 -7.77 -3.03
C ASP A 197 1.90 -8.93 -3.95
N ALA A 198 3.12 -8.90 -4.49
CA ALA A 198 3.64 -9.97 -5.34
C ALA A 198 3.68 -11.33 -4.63
N VAL A 199 4.10 -11.37 -3.35
CA VAL A 199 4.09 -12.60 -2.56
C VAL A 199 2.66 -13.09 -2.31
N ILE A 200 1.73 -12.22 -1.93
CA ILE A 200 0.33 -12.58 -1.73
C ILE A 200 -0.27 -13.15 -3.02
N ARG A 201 -0.08 -12.44 -4.15
CA ARG A 201 -0.55 -12.87 -5.47
C ARG A 201 0.06 -14.19 -5.89
N ALA A 202 1.36 -14.41 -5.66
CA ALA A 202 2.02 -15.67 -6.00
C ALA A 202 1.48 -16.86 -5.19
N LEU A 203 1.28 -16.69 -3.87
CA LEU A 203 0.71 -17.73 -3.01
C LEU A 203 -0.75 -18.05 -3.34
N LEU A 204 -1.52 -17.05 -3.75
CA LEU A 204 -2.87 -17.27 -4.27
C LEU A 204 -2.85 -17.94 -5.64
N PHE A 205 -1.90 -17.56 -6.51
CA PHE A 205 -1.80 -18.09 -7.86
C PHE A 205 -1.41 -19.57 -7.89
N GLU A 206 -0.53 -20.01 -7.00
CA GLU A 206 -0.24 -21.43 -6.79
C GLU A 206 -1.52 -22.24 -6.51
N GLN A 207 -2.51 -21.61 -5.90
CA GLN A 207 -3.78 -22.20 -5.52
C GLN A 207 -4.97 -21.71 -6.38
N ALA A 208 -4.71 -21.10 -7.54
CA ALA A 208 -5.71 -20.37 -8.34
C ALA A 208 -7.00 -21.16 -8.59
N TYR A 209 -6.88 -22.46 -8.87
CA TYR A 209 -8.02 -23.34 -9.21
C TYR A 209 -8.54 -24.17 -8.03
N VAL A 210 -7.94 -24.01 -6.83
CA VAL A 210 -8.47 -24.60 -5.61
C VAL A 210 -9.81 -23.96 -5.29
N LYS A 211 -10.82 -24.80 -4.98
CA LYS A 211 -12.12 -24.32 -4.52
C LYS A 211 -12.06 -23.98 -3.05
N VAL A 212 -12.29 -22.71 -2.72
CA VAL A 212 -12.39 -22.23 -1.35
C VAL A 212 -13.59 -22.90 -0.68
N LYS A 213 -13.32 -23.69 0.35
CA LYS A 213 -14.37 -24.37 1.12
C LYS A 213 -15.04 -23.38 2.09
N PRO A 214 -16.37 -23.44 2.27
CA PRO A 214 -17.33 -24.36 1.66
C PRO A 214 -18.00 -23.81 0.38
N TYR A 215 -17.53 -22.69 -0.17
CA TYR A 215 -18.22 -21.94 -1.23
C TYR A 215 -18.26 -22.64 -2.58
N GLY A 216 -17.27 -23.51 -2.86
CA GLY A 216 -17.14 -24.17 -4.16
C GLY A 216 -16.67 -23.24 -5.29
N ILE A 217 -16.22 -22.04 -4.93
CA ILE A 217 -15.70 -20.97 -5.80
C ILE A 217 -14.18 -21.02 -5.79
N THR A 218 -13.55 -20.79 -6.94
CA THR A 218 -12.08 -20.86 -7.05
C THR A 218 -11.38 -19.64 -6.44
N VAL A 219 -10.13 -19.79 -6.02
CA VAL A 219 -9.30 -18.65 -5.56
C VAL A 219 -9.20 -17.58 -6.65
N ALA A 220 -8.97 -17.96 -7.90
CA ALA A 220 -8.92 -17.03 -9.03
C ALA A 220 -10.21 -16.21 -9.15
N GLU A 221 -11.38 -16.85 -9.04
CA GLU A 221 -12.66 -16.15 -9.08
C GLU A 221 -12.84 -15.18 -7.90
N PHE A 222 -12.40 -15.53 -6.69
CA PHE A 222 -12.38 -14.57 -5.58
C PHE A 222 -11.55 -13.32 -5.91
N THR A 223 -10.32 -13.50 -6.44
CA THR A 223 -9.46 -12.36 -6.77
C THR A 223 -10.00 -11.50 -7.90
N ASP A 224 -10.61 -12.11 -8.92
CA ASP A 224 -11.26 -11.40 -10.02
C ASP A 224 -12.44 -10.55 -9.52
N ARG A 225 -13.31 -11.14 -8.69
CA ARG A 225 -14.47 -10.42 -8.09
C ARG A 225 -14.03 -9.26 -7.22
N ILE A 226 -13.00 -9.46 -6.40
CA ILE A 226 -12.43 -8.39 -5.55
C ILE A 226 -11.85 -7.27 -6.40
N SER A 227 -11.11 -7.60 -7.47
CA SER A 227 -10.54 -6.60 -8.38
C SER A 227 -11.61 -5.78 -9.07
N ASN A 228 -12.64 -6.44 -9.59
CA ASN A 228 -13.78 -5.80 -10.22
C ASN A 228 -14.51 -4.85 -9.25
N LEU A 229 -14.72 -5.26 -8.00
CA LEU A 229 -15.28 -4.39 -6.97
C LEU A 229 -14.42 -3.14 -6.74
N ARG A 230 -13.10 -3.28 -6.63
CA ARG A 230 -12.19 -2.12 -6.42
C ARG A 230 -12.22 -1.16 -7.60
N ASN A 231 -12.31 -1.67 -8.83
CA ASN A 231 -12.45 -0.85 -10.03
C ASN A 231 -13.79 -0.11 -10.06
N GLU A 232 -14.88 -0.79 -9.67
CA GLU A 232 -16.22 -0.20 -9.58
C GLU A 232 -16.26 0.93 -8.54
N LEU A 233 -15.81 0.67 -7.31
CA LEU A 233 -15.80 1.65 -6.22
C LEU A 233 -14.87 2.84 -6.48
N GLY A 234 -13.78 2.63 -7.22
CA GLY A 234 -12.85 3.71 -7.57
C GLY A 234 -13.43 4.73 -8.56
N HIS A 235 -14.39 4.33 -9.40
CA HIS A 235 -15.01 5.16 -10.45
C HIS A 235 -14.02 5.72 -11.49
N ALA A 236 -12.91 5.02 -11.75
CA ALA A 236 -11.83 5.50 -12.61
C ALA A 236 -11.29 4.44 -13.60
N GLY A 237 -12.12 3.46 -13.95
CA GLY A 237 -11.77 2.39 -14.90
C GLY A 237 -10.94 1.27 -14.30
N LEU A 238 -10.22 0.56 -15.16
CA LEU A 238 -9.41 -0.61 -14.80
C LEU A 238 -8.11 -0.16 -14.12
N LYS A 239 -7.93 -0.49 -12.84
CA LYS A 239 -6.71 -0.24 -12.07
C LYS A 239 -6.29 -1.44 -11.23
N ASP A 240 -6.86 -2.59 -11.53
CA ASP A 240 -6.65 -3.84 -10.83
C ASP A 240 -7.23 -5.01 -11.63
N GLU A 241 -6.62 -6.17 -11.44
CA GLU A 241 -6.93 -7.39 -12.15
C GLU A 241 -6.68 -8.60 -11.23
N GLY A 242 -7.53 -9.63 -11.39
CA GLY A 242 -7.36 -10.90 -10.70
C GLY A 242 -6.07 -11.62 -11.09
N ILE A 243 -5.71 -12.66 -10.35
CA ILE A 243 -4.46 -13.43 -10.57
C ILE A 243 -4.48 -14.30 -11.85
N VAL A 244 -5.65 -14.43 -12.48
CA VAL A 244 -5.83 -15.07 -13.79
C VAL A 244 -6.68 -14.16 -14.66
N VAL A 245 -6.18 -13.84 -15.85
CA VAL A 245 -6.84 -13.00 -16.85
C VAL A 245 -6.89 -13.71 -18.21
N LYS A 246 -7.61 -13.15 -19.20
CA LYS A 246 -7.49 -13.65 -20.57
C LYS A 246 -6.08 -13.37 -21.09
N PRO A 247 -5.52 -14.23 -21.99
CA PRO A 247 -4.19 -13.97 -22.53
C PRO A 247 -4.02 -12.58 -23.14
N SER A 248 -5.06 -12.06 -23.81
CA SER A 248 -5.07 -10.71 -24.39
C SER A 248 -5.01 -9.56 -23.39
N GLU A 249 -5.33 -9.82 -22.13
CA GLU A 249 -5.33 -8.86 -21.02
C GLU A 249 -4.04 -8.99 -20.19
N GLY A 250 -3.37 -10.15 -20.20
CA GLY A 250 -2.11 -10.33 -19.49
C GLY A 250 -0.88 -9.77 -20.22
N ALA A 251 0.30 -9.95 -19.61
CA ALA A 251 1.55 -9.34 -20.08
C ALA A 251 1.82 -9.59 -21.58
N GLU A 252 2.07 -8.49 -22.31
CA GLU A 252 2.27 -8.44 -23.76
C GLU A 252 1.12 -9.05 -24.60
N GLY A 253 -0.04 -9.31 -23.98
CA GLY A 253 -1.17 -10.01 -24.61
C GLY A 253 -0.92 -11.50 -24.86
N ARG A 254 -0.05 -12.14 -24.07
CA ARG A 254 0.44 -13.51 -24.36
C ARG A 254 0.20 -14.56 -23.29
N ILE A 255 -0.16 -14.17 -22.07
CA ILE A 255 -0.21 -15.09 -20.91
C ILE A 255 -1.41 -14.81 -20.01
N SER A 256 -1.98 -15.85 -19.40
CA SER A 256 -3.13 -15.72 -18.49
C SER A 256 -2.76 -15.53 -17.02
N GLY A 257 -1.54 -15.91 -16.60
CA GLY A 257 -1.11 -15.71 -15.22
C GLY A 257 -0.80 -14.24 -14.96
N ASN A 258 -1.32 -13.71 -13.84
CA ASN A 258 -1.26 -12.29 -13.52
C ASN A 258 -0.84 -12.04 -12.06
N VAL A 259 0.32 -12.58 -11.71
CA VAL A 259 0.90 -12.45 -10.37
C VAL A 259 1.39 -11.03 -10.07
N LEU A 260 1.53 -10.19 -11.08
CA LEU A 260 1.85 -8.77 -10.97
C LEU A 260 0.88 -8.02 -11.88
N ALA A 261 -0.07 -7.27 -11.31
CA ALA A 261 -0.99 -6.47 -12.10
C ALA A 261 -0.34 -5.16 -12.54
N GLY A 262 -0.48 -4.82 -13.82
CA GLY A 262 0.05 -3.60 -14.42
C GLY A 262 -0.71 -3.22 -15.68
N ASP A 263 -0.46 -2.01 -16.16
CA ASP A 263 -1.02 -1.55 -17.44
C ASP A 263 -0.37 -2.25 -18.64
N LYS A 264 -0.70 -1.79 -19.85
CA LYS A 264 -0.16 -2.35 -21.10
C LYS A 264 1.38 -2.32 -21.19
N ASP A 265 2.03 -1.42 -20.44
CA ASP A 265 3.49 -1.27 -20.40
C ASP A 265 4.08 -1.94 -19.13
N SER A 266 3.28 -2.76 -18.43
CA SER A 266 3.59 -3.41 -17.16
C SER A 266 3.92 -2.41 -16.03
N LEU A 267 3.37 -1.20 -16.09
CA LEU A 267 3.49 -0.22 -15.01
C LEU A 267 2.37 -0.43 -14.00
N SER A 268 2.71 -0.37 -12.71
CA SER A 268 1.71 -0.41 -11.64
C SER A 268 0.70 0.73 -11.78
N PHE A 269 -0.58 0.45 -11.48
CA PHE A 269 -1.62 1.45 -11.55
C PHE A 269 -1.52 2.49 -10.44
N GLY A 270 -1.88 3.74 -10.72
CA GLY A 270 -1.97 4.81 -9.72
C GLY A 270 -3.42 5.11 -9.33
N ARG A 271 -3.70 5.24 -8.03
CA ARG A 271 -5.00 5.69 -7.49
C ARG A 271 -4.84 7.03 -6.76
N THR A 272 -5.83 7.92 -6.89
CA THR A 272 -5.92 9.12 -6.07
C THR A 272 -6.41 8.79 -4.65
N PRO A 273 -6.21 9.69 -3.68
CA PRO A 273 -6.80 9.55 -2.35
C PRO A 273 -8.31 9.30 -2.35
N GLU A 274 -9.07 9.97 -3.21
CA GLU A 274 -10.53 9.80 -3.33
C GLU A 274 -10.89 8.38 -3.74
N GLU A 275 -10.23 7.84 -4.77
CA GLU A 275 -10.43 6.46 -5.22
C GLU A 275 -10.18 5.47 -4.07
N ILE A 276 -9.11 5.69 -3.30
CA ILE A 276 -8.76 4.85 -2.16
C ILE A 276 -9.83 4.94 -1.06
N LEU A 277 -10.27 6.15 -0.69
CA LEU A 277 -11.30 6.34 0.33
C LEU A 277 -12.61 5.63 -0.04
N ARG A 278 -13.07 5.77 -1.29
CA ARG A 278 -14.26 5.07 -1.79
C ARG A 278 -14.16 3.56 -1.64
N ILE A 279 -12.98 3.00 -1.91
CA ILE A 279 -12.69 1.55 -1.80
C ILE A 279 -12.67 1.13 -0.33
N VAL A 280 -11.86 1.77 0.52
CA VAL A 280 -11.66 1.31 1.91
C VAL A 280 -12.87 1.59 2.81
N TYR A 281 -13.72 2.53 2.44
CA TYR A 281 -15.02 2.73 3.06
C TYR A 281 -16.08 1.74 2.55
N GLY A 282 -15.83 1.09 1.41
CA GLY A 282 -16.76 0.17 0.76
C GLY A 282 -18.04 0.83 0.24
N SER A 283 -18.08 2.16 0.18
CA SER A 283 -19.29 2.95 -0.09
C SER A 283 -19.35 3.51 -1.51
N GLY A 284 -18.23 3.52 -2.24
CA GLY A 284 -18.13 4.21 -3.53
C GLY A 284 -18.12 5.74 -3.37
N ASN A 285 -18.04 6.26 -2.14
CA ASN A 285 -18.09 7.69 -1.85
C ASN A 285 -17.08 8.08 -0.75
N GLU A 286 -16.12 8.92 -1.10
CA GLU A 286 -15.02 9.41 -0.26
C GLU A 286 -15.47 10.25 0.94
N SER A 287 -16.71 10.72 0.94
CA SER A 287 -17.33 11.47 2.04
C SER A 287 -18.19 10.58 2.95
N LYS A 288 -18.40 9.31 2.60
CA LYS A 288 -19.24 8.37 3.38
C LYS A 288 -18.38 7.28 4.02
N PRO A 289 -17.91 7.49 5.26
CA PRO A 289 -17.10 6.52 5.98
C PRO A 289 -17.89 5.23 6.27
N GLY A 290 -17.17 4.14 6.45
CA GLY A 290 -17.72 2.78 6.56
C GLY A 290 -16.62 1.75 6.39
N GLY A 291 -17.00 0.49 6.12
CA GLY A 291 -16.06 -0.59 5.83
C GLY A 291 -14.96 -0.70 6.89
N PHE A 292 -13.70 -0.59 6.45
CA PHE A 292 -12.53 -0.67 7.33
C PHE A 292 -12.32 0.56 8.22
N TYR A 293 -12.96 1.68 7.90
CA TYR A 293 -12.85 2.95 8.61
C TYR A 293 -14.24 3.45 9.05
N PRO A 294 -14.86 2.84 10.07
CA PRO A 294 -16.22 3.17 10.50
C PRO A 294 -16.42 4.64 10.89
N LYS A 295 -15.35 5.34 11.32
CA LYS A 295 -15.36 6.78 11.65
C LYS A 295 -14.63 7.66 10.63
N GLY A 296 -14.22 7.07 9.51
CA GLY A 296 -13.42 7.72 8.49
C GLY A 296 -11.92 7.63 8.75
N ALA A 297 -11.17 7.82 7.66
CA ALA A 297 -9.73 7.96 7.63
C ALA A 297 -9.31 9.36 8.11
N GLU A 298 -8.05 9.46 8.48
CA GLU A 298 -7.42 10.60 9.14
C GLU A 298 -6.47 11.37 8.21
N GLY A 299 -6.00 12.52 8.68
CA GLY A 299 -5.16 13.44 7.90
C GLY A 299 -5.97 14.45 7.08
N ARG A 300 -5.28 15.48 6.56
CA ARG A 300 -5.94 16.64 5.93
C ARG A 300 -6.83 16.27 4.75
N ILE A 301 -6.35 15.37 3.87
CA ILE A 301 -7.05 14.95 2.64
C ILE A 301 -8.32 14.16 2.98
N ALA A 302 -8.23 13.15 3.85
CA ALA A 302 -9.40 12.36 4.22
C ALA A 302 -10.44 13.20 4.96
N ARG A 303 -10.00 14.02 5.93
CA ARG A 303 -10.91 14.86 6.72
C ARG A 303 -11.58 15.96 5.89
N SER A 304 -10.97 16.46 4.82
CA SER A 304 -11.63 17.47 3.97
C SER A 304 -12.89 16.94 3.30
N HIS A 305 -12.95 15.64 3.00
CA HIS A 305 -14.11 15.01 2.37
C HIS A 305 -15.26 14.75 3.35
N LEU A 306 -14.97 14.55 4.63
CA LEU A 306 -15.99 14.29 5.67
C LEU A 306 -16.75 15.55 6.08
N ARG A 307 -16.07 16.70 6.11
CA ARG A 307 -16.64 17.99 6.53
C ARG A 307 -17.68 18.56 5.56
N LEU A 308 -17.72 18.07 4.33
CA LEU A 308 -18.69 18.50 3.31
C LEU A 308 -20.10 17.97 3.56
N ASN A 309 -20.29 17.01 4.47
CA ASN A 309 -21.59 16.43 4.83
C ASN A 309 -22.20 17.03 6.11
N GLU A 310 -21.50 17.96 6.77
CA GLU A 310 -21.97 18.67 7.98
C GLU A 310 -22.46 20.10 7.68
N ALA A 311 -22.47 20.52 6.41
CA ALA A 311 -22.96 21.81 5.90
C ALA A 311 -24.19 21.59 5.01
#